data_AF-A0A0V0H936-F1
#
_entry.id   AF-A0A0V0H936-F1
#
_cell.length_a   1.000
_cell.length_b   1.000
_cell.length_c   1.000
_cell.angle_alpha   90.00
_cell.angle_beta   90.00
_cell.angle_gamma   90.00
#
_symmetry.space_group_name_H-M   'P 1'
#
loop_
_entity.id
_entity.type
_entity.pdbx_description
1 polymer ?
#
loop_
_entity_poly.entity_id
_entity_poly.type
_entity_poly.pdbx_seq_one_letter_code
_entity_poly.pdbx_strand_id
1 'polypeptide(L)'
;MIAGHCRIGNAESSIRLFHGMLQEGHKADEFTLTSALSVCAEVATVRQGEMIHSLAAKTGYSAEMTVCGSLVDMYAKIGNLAAAELMFSSVTMPNLICWNSMLGAYGYHGKSEEAFTMFNDILQHGLKPDHVTFISLLAACSHCGLVNHGLYFWNYMKELVRTKPEALFLHDHVVESSWIARGG
;
A
#
# COMPACT_ATOMS: atom_id res chain seq x y z
N MET A 1 10.75 -6.72 -22.77
CA MET A 1 9.44 -7.27 -22.31
C MET A 1 9.63 -7.89 -20.93
N ILE A 2 9.25 -7.19 -19.87
CA ILE A 2 9.28 -7.69 -18.48
C ILE A 2 7.86 -8.01 -17.95
N ALA A 3 6.81 -7.60 -18.67
CA ALA A 3 5.43 -7.68 -18.20
C ALA A 3 4.77 -9.09 -18.21
N GLY A 4 5.43 -10.13 -18.75
CA GLY A 4 4.80 -11.43 -19.03
C GLY A 4 5.08 -12.57 -18.04
N HIS A 5 6.11 -12.48 -17.20
CA HIS A 5 6.63 -13.65 -16.46
C HIS A 5 6.32 -13.70 -14.96
N CYS A 6 5.53 -12.76 -14.43
CA CYS A 6 5.29 -12.68 -12.97
C CYS A 6 4.25 -13.66 -12.40
N ARG A 7 3.56 -14.49 -13.21
CA ARG A 7 2.47 -15.31 -12.64
C ARG A 7 2.87 -16.69 -12.13
N ILE A 8 3.95 -17.31 -12.63
CA ILE A 8 4.33 -18.66 -12.19
C ILE A 8 5.85 -18.89 -12.31
N GLY A 9 6.56 -18.86 -11.17
CA GLY A 9 7.52 -19.91 -10.85
C GLY A 9 8.98 -19.81 -11.33
N ASN A 10 9.60 -18.63 -11.43
CA ASN A 10 11.06 -18.56 -11.22
C ASN A 10 11.56 -17.16 -10.85
N ALA A 11 11.62 -16.87 -9.55
CA ALA A 11 12.24 -15.67 -9.01
C ALA A 11 13.68 -15.46 -9.52
N GLU A 12 14.44 -16.53 -9.70
CA GLU A 12 15.79 -16.49 -10.24
C GLU A 12 15.78 -16.00 -11.70
N SER A 13 14.85 -16.45 -12.53
CA SER A 13 14.71 -15.97 -13.91
C SER A 13 14.39 -14.48 -13.97
N SER A 14 13.51 -13.98 -13.10
CA SER A 14 13.17 -12.55 -13.07
C SER A 14 14.39 -11.70 -12.70
N ILE A 15 15.13 -12.11 -11.66
CA ILE A 15 16.36 -11.42 -11.24
C ILE A 15 17.43 -11.49 -12.34
N ARG A 16 17.59 -12.63 -13.03
CA ARG A 16 18.51 -12.75 -14.17
C ARG A 16 18.12 -11.85 -15.34
N LEU A 17 16.83 -11.75 -15.67
CA LEU A 17 16.35 -10.86 -16.73
C LEU A 17 16.57 -9.39 -16.37
N PHE A 18 16.31 -9.02 -15.13
CA PHE A 18 16.60 -7.69 -14.61
C PHE A 18 18.10 -7.37 -14.73
N HIS A 19 18.96 -8.31 -14.33
CA HIS A 19 20.41 -8.15 -14.46
C HIS A 19 20.86 -8.04 -15.92
N GLY A 20 20.32 -8.89 -16.81
CA GLY A 20 20.61 -8.84 -18.25
C GLY A 20 20.23 -7.49 -18.88
N MET A 21 19.05 -6.97 -18.54
CA MET A 21 18.61 -5.64 -18.98
C MET A 21 19.62 -4.55 -18.58
N LEU A 22 20.13 -4.58 -17.34
CA LEU A 22 21.11 -3.61 -16.88
C LEU A 22 22.46 -3.77 -17.59
N GLN A 23 22.90 -4.99 -17.88
CA GLN A 23 24.14 -5.27 -18.61
C GLN A 23 24.08 -4.81 -20.07
N GLU A 24 22.91 -4.90 -20.70
CA GLU A 24 22.66 -4.38 -22.05
C GLU A 24 22.56 -2.84 -22.10
N GLY A 25 22.68 -2.16 -20.94
CA GLY A 25 22.67 -0.71 -20.84
C GLY A 25 21.26 -0.09 -20.84
N HIS A 26 20.22 -0.91 -20.75
CA HIS A 26 18.85 -0.42 -20.61
C HIS A 26 18.62 0.16 -19.21
N LYS A 27 17.91 1.29 -19.14
CA LYS A 27 17.54 1.91 -17.87
C LYS A 27 16.35 1.17 -17.25
N ALA A 28 16.44 0.90 -15.95
CA ALA A 28 15.28 0.44 -15.18
C ALA A 28 14.30 1.59 -14.98
N ASP A 29 13.02 1.30 -15.24
CA ASP A 29 11.90 2.17 -14.94
C ASP A 29 11.15 1.71 -13.67
N GLU A 30 10.13 2.47 -13.26
CA GLU A 30 9.26 2.15 -12.12
C GLU A 30 8.71 0.71 -12.19
N PHE A 31 8.21 0.28 -13.35
CA PHE A 31 7.62 -1.04 -13.53
C PHE A 31 8.64 -2.16 -13.32
N THR A 32 9.84 -1.98 -13.86
CA THR A 32 10.92 -2.95 -13.74
C THR A 32 11.42 -3.05 -12.30
N LEU A 33 11.51 -1.93 -11.59
CA LEU A 33 11.90 -1.89 -10.18
C LEU A 33 10.87 -2.57 -9.28
N THR A 34 9.59 -2.22 -9.42
CA THR A 34 8.48 -2.81 -8.64
C THR A 34 8.38 -4.32 -8.85
N SER A 35 8.53 -4.79 -10.09
CA SER A 35 8.55 -6.23 -10.43
C SER A 35 9.76 -6.95 -9.82
N ALA A 36 10.96 -6.35 -9.82
CA ALA A 36 12.13 -6.96 -9.22
C ALA A 36 12.05 -6.99 -7.69
N LEU A 37 11.48 -5.93 -7.08
CA LEU A 37 11.26 -5.84 -5.63
C LEU A 37 10.24 -6.86 -5.12
N SER A 38 9.13 -7.08 -5.85
CA SER A 38 8.13 -8.08 -5.45
C SER A 38 8.73 -9.49 -5.43
N VAL A 39 9.58 -9.81 -6.42
CA VAL A 39 10.32 -11.07 -6.43
C VAL A 39 11.26 -11.16 -5.23
N CYS A 40 12.00 -10.10 -4.91
CA CYS A 40 12.89 -10.10 -3.73
C CYS A 40 12.13 -10.31 -2.43
N ALA A 41 10.93 -9.75 -2.33
CA ALA A 41 10.01 -9.92 -1.21
C ALA A 41 9.55 -11.38 -1.06
N GLU A 42 9.25 -12.07 -2.16
CA GLU A 42 8.82 -13.46 -2.18
C GLU A 42 9.93 -14.45 -1.84
N VAL A 43 11.14 -14.24 -2.36
CA VAL A 43 12.31 -15.13 -2.07
C VAL A 43 13.14 -14.69 -0.86
N ALA A 44 12.70 -13.65 -0.16
CA ALA A 44 13.37 -13.08 1.00
C ALA A 44 14.87 -12.77 0.78
N THR A 45 15.21 -12.19 -0.37
CA THR A 45 16.62 -11.95 -0.77
C THR A 45 17.09 -10.53 -0.40
N VAL A 46 17.67 -10.38 0.80
CA VAL A 46 18.11 -9.09 1.37
C VAL A 46 19.04 -8.32 0.42
N ARG A 47 20.13 -8.97 -0.03
CA ARG A 47 21.17 -8.29 -0.83
C ARG A 47 20.64 -7.78 -2.15
N GLN A 48 19.80 -8.57 -2.82
CA GLN A 48 19.19 -8.19 -4.09
C GLN A 48 18.21 -7.03 -3.89
N GLY A 49 17.38 -7.09 -2.84
CA GLY A 49 16.49 -5.98 -2.46
C GLY A 49 17.25 -4.67 -2.22
N GLU A 50 18.36 -4.71 -1.47
CA GLU A 50 19.19 -3.54 -1.19
C GLU A 50 19.89 -2.98 -2.45
N MET A 51 20.33 -3.84 -3.36
CA MET A 51 20.88 -3.42 -4.65
C MET A 51 19.83 -2.71 -5.51
N ILE A 52 18.61 -3.25 -5.56
CA ILE A 52 17.50 -2.65 -6.32
C ILE A 52 17.07 -1.33 -5.67
N HIS A 53 17.01 -1.26 -4.33
CA HIS A 53 16.77 0.00 -3.62
C HIS A 53 17.85 1.04 -3.96
N SER A 54 19.13 0.67 -3.90
CA SER A 54 20.24 1.56 -4.26
C SER A 54 20.13 2.06 -5.70
N LEU A 55 19.67 1.20 -6.63
CA LEU A 55 19.40 1.61 -8.01
C LEU A 55 18.24 2.59 -8.08
N ALA A 56 17.11 2.31 -7.42
CA ALA A 56 15.94 3.18 -7.37
C ALA A 56 16.29 4.58 -6.82
N ALA A 57 17.14 4.66 -5.79
CA ALA A 57 17.62 5.92 -5.25
C ALA A 57 18.48 6.69 -6.27
N LYS A 58 19.40 6.01 -6.96
CA LYS A 58 20.25 6.62 -8.00
C LYS A 58 19.48 7.11 -9.22
N THR A 59 18.38 6.46 -9.56
CA THR A 59 17.53 6.82 -10.70
C THR A 59 16.41 7.79 -10.34
N GLY A 60 16.26 8.13 -9.05
CA GLY A 60 15.23 9.06 -8.56
C GLY A 60 13.86 8.42 -8.35
N TYR A 61 13.73 7.11 -8.53
CA TYR A 61 12.47 6.38 -8.39
C TYR A 61 12.13 5.99 -6.94
N SER A 62 13.05 6.12 -5.98
CA SER A 62 12.79 5.72 -4.58
C SER A 62 11.65 6.50 -3.92
N ALA A 63 11.37 7.72 -4.40
CA ALA A 63 10.27 8.57 -3.92
C ALA A 63 8.94 8.34 -4.66
N GLU A 64 8.95 7.58 -5.77
CA GLU A 64 7.71 7.25 -6.48
C GLU A 64 6.86 6.30 -5.64
N MET A 65 5.58 6.63 -5.49
CA MET A 65 4.67 5.96 -4.56
C MET A 65 4.59 4.44 -4.76
N THR A 66 4.55 3.98 -6.01
CA THR A 66 4.49 2.55 -6.34
C THR A 66 5.78 1.82 -5.96
N VAL A 67 6.93 2.45 -6.22
CA VAL A 67 8.25 1.90 -5.87
C VAL A 67 8.43 1.89 -4.36
N CYS A 68 8.04 2.97 -3.68
CA CYS A 68 8.05 3.04 -2.22
C CYS A 68 7.18 1.93 -1.61
N GLY A 69 5.94 1.73 -2.09
CA GLY A 69 5.09 0.63 -1.61
C GLY A 69 5.73 -0.74 -1.81
N SER A 70 6.40 -0.95 -2.94
CA SER A 70 7.14 -2.20 -3.21
C SER A 70 8.38 -2.37 -2.32
N LEU A 71 9.09 -1.28 -2.00
CA LEU A 71 10.22 -1.28 -1.07
C LEU A 71 9.75 -1.57 0.37
N VAL A 72 8.62 -0.98 0.79
CA VAL A 72 7.97 -1.26 2.08
C VAL A 72 7.60 -2.74 2.19
N ASP A 73 6.90 -3.30 1.20
CA ASP A 73 6.53 -4.73 1.17
C ASP A 73 7.76 -5.64 1.20
N MET A 74 8.79 -5.32 0.40
CA MET A 74 10.04 -6.07 0.34
C MET A 74 10.77 -6.09 1.68
N TYR A 75 11.00 -4.92 2.28
CA TYR A 75 11.68 -4.84 3.58
C TYR A 75 10.86 -5.50 4.70
N ALA A 76 9.54 -5.32 4.71
CA ALA A 76 8.66 -5.94 5.68
C ALA A 76 8.74 -7.47 5.61
N LYS A 77 8.61 -8.08 4.42
CA LYS A 77 8.66 -9.55 4.25
C LYS A 77 10.02 -10.16 4.55
N ILE A 78 11.09 -9.40 4.36
CA ILE A 78 12.46 -9.82 4.71
C ILE A 78 12.74 -9.69 6.22
N GLY A 79 11.79 -9.12 6.98
CA GLY A 79 11.88 -8.99 8.43
C GLY A 79 12.50 -7.68 8.91
N ASN A 80 12.79 -6.74 8.01
CA ASN A 80 13.37 -5.44 8.35
C ASN A 80 12.29 -4.35 8.37
N LEU A 81 11.41 -4.40 9.37
CA LEU A 81 10.31 -3.44 9.53
C LEU A 81 10.82 -2.00 9.67
N ALA A 82 11.95 -1.77 10.34
CA ALA A 82 12.54 -0.44 10.49
C ALA A 82 12.91 0.20 9.15
N ALA A 83 13.46 -0.58 8.20
CA ALA A 83 13.72 -0.08 6.85
C ALA A 83 12.42 0.22 6.10
N ALA A 84 11.36 -0.57 6.30
CA ALA A 84 10.05 -0.30 5.72
C ALA A 84 9.45 1.02 6.25
N GLU A 85 9.53 1.28 7.56
CA GLU A 85 9.11 2.55 8.18
C GLU A 85 9.90 3.74 7.63
N LEU A 86 11.22 3.61 7.46
CA LEU A 86 12.06 4.64 6.86
C LEU A 86 11.62 4.95 5.43
N MET A 87 11.36 3.92 4.62
CA MET A 87 10.86 4.11 3.25
C MET A 87 9.54 4.86 3.24
N PHE A 88 8.58 4.43 4.05
CA PHE A 88 7.29 5.10 4.17
C PHE A 88 7.44 6.57 4.60
N SER A 89 8.29 6.85 5.60
CA SER A 89 8.53 8.21 6.11
C SER A 89 9.20 9.15 5.10
N SER A 90 9.85 8.60 4.06
CA SER A 90 10.47 9.38 3.00
C SER A 90 9.46 9.96 2.00
N VAL A 91 8.20 9.51 2.04
CA VAL A 91 7.12 9.97 1.16
C VAL A 91 6.41 11.18 1.78
N THR A 92 6.52 12.35 1.13
CA THR A 92 5.93 13.60 1.63
C THR A 92 4.39 13.61 1.63
N MET A 93 3.75 12.97 0.65
CA MET A 93 2.29 12.92 0.51
C MET A 93 1.84 11.50 0.12
N PRO A 94 1.83 10.56 1.08
CA PRO A 94 1.48 9.18 0.81
C PRO A 94 0.01 9.06 0.41
N ASN A 95 -0.24 8.45 -0.75
CA ASN A 95 -1.59 8.04 -1.14
C ASN A 95 -2.01 6.76 -0.39
N LEU A 96 -3.28 6.36 -0.55
CA LEU A 96 -3.82 5.18 0.13
C LEU A 96 -3.03 3.89 -0.16
N ILE A 97 -2.40 3.76 -1.33
CA ILE A 97 -1.58 2.59 -1.69
C ILE A 97 -0.35 2.52 -0.79
N CYS A 98 0.33 3.64 -0.53
CA CYS A 98 1.48 3.71 0.38
C CYS A 98 1.06 3.37 1.82
N TRP A 99 -0.04 3.98 2.28
CA TRP A 99 -0.61 3.70 3.59
C TRP A 99 -0.98 2.21 3.77
N ASN A 100 -1.64 1.62 2.76
CA ASN A 100 -2.00 0.20 2.77
C ASN A 100 -0.77 -0.71 2.78
N SER A 101 0.32 -0.31 2.10
CA SER A 101 1.58 -1.07 2.11
C SER A 101 2.18 -1.11 3.52
N MET A 102 2.24 0.03 4.22
CA MET A 102 2.77 0.10 5.58
C MET A 102 1.84 -0.56 6.60
N LEU A 103 0.53 -0.38 6.45
CA LEU A 103 -0.47 -1.05 7.27
C LEU A 103 -0.41 -2.57 7.15
N GLY A 104 -0.22 -3.08 5.93
CA GLY A 104 0.03 -4.49 5.65
C GLY A 104 1.31 -4.99 6.31
N ALA A 105 2.38 -4.19 6.29
CA ALA A 105 3.64 -4.50 6.99
C ALA A 105 3.43 -4.64 8.51
N TYR A 106 2.72 -3.71 9.14
CA TYR A 106 2.38 -3.84 10.57
C TYR A 106 1.53 -5.08 10.85
N GLY A 107 0.53 -5.36 10.00
CA GLY A 107 -0.27 -6.59 10.10
C GLY A 107 0.58 -7.84 10.04
N TYR A 108 1.51 -7.93 9.07
CA TYR A 108 2.43 -9.05 8.89
C TYR A 108 3.34 -9.27 10.12
N HIS A 109 3.77 -8.18 10.76
CA HIS A 109 4.65 -8.21 11.94
C HIS A 109 3.90 -8.29 13.28
N GLY A 110 2.57 -8.42 13.28
CA GLY A 110 1.77 -8.48 14.51
C GLY A 110 1.79 -7.16 15.31
N LYS A 111 2.00 -6.03 14.63
CA LYS A 111 2.06 -4.69 15.21
C LYS A 111 0.69 -4.01 15.19
N SER A 112 -0.24 -4.55 15.97
CA SER A 112 -1.65 -4.10 15.91
C SER A 112 -1.85 -2.65 16.37
N GLU A 113 -1.12 -2.19 17.38
CA GLU A 113 -1.26 -0.81 17.89
C GLU A 113 -0.81 0.21 16.84
N GLU A 114 0.32 -0.07 16.19
CA GLU A 114 0.85 0.73 15.09
C GLU A 114 -0.10 0.69 13.89
N ALA A 115 -0.67 -0.47 13.57
CA ALA A 115 -1.68 -0.59 12.51
C ALA A 115 -2.95 0.23 12.78
N PHE A 116 -3.43 0.26 14.03
CA PHE A 116 -4.62 1.04 14.38
C PHE A 116 -4.35 2.54 14.37
N THR A 117 -3.18 2.96 14.84
CA THR A 117 -2.71 4.35 14.72
C THR A 117 -2.66 4.76 13.26
N MET A 118 -2.07 3.92 12.40
CA MET A 118 -1.99 4.16 10.96
C MET A 118 -3.37 4.29 10.31
N PHE A 119 -4.34 3.45 10.70
CA PHE A 119 -5.72 3.57 10.20
C PHE A 119 -6.37 4.90 10.60
N ASN A 120 -6.15 5.35 11.83
CA ASN A 120 -6.62 6.67 12.25
C ASN A 120 -5.97 7.78 11.42
N ASP A 121 -4.67 7.68 11.12
CA ASP A 121 -3.98 8.66 10.26
C ASP A 121 -4.56 8.69 8.84
N ILE A 122 -4.89 7.54 8.24
CA ILE A 122 -5.61 7.46 6.95
C ILE A 122 -6.90 8.29 7.00
N LEU A 123 -7.70 8.13 8.06
CA LEU A 123 -8.95 8.87 8.23
C LEU A 123 -8.72 10.37 8.42
N GLN A 124 -7.71 10.76 9.21
CA GLN A 124 -7.38 12.17 9.46
C GLN A 124 -6.89 12.90 8.20
N HIS A 125 -6.24 12.17 7.28
CA HIS A 125 -5.86 12.70 5.96
C HIS A 125 -7.03 12.76 4.97
N GLY A 126 -8.26 12.43 5.40
CA GLY A 126 -9.45 12.44 4.55
C GLY A 126 -9.44 11.35 3.47
N LEU A 127 -8.56 10.35 3.59
CA LEU A 127 -8.50 9.23 2.66
C LEU A 127 -9.62 8.23 3.01
N LYS A 128 -10.34 7.76 2.00
CA LYS A 128 -11.35 6.71 2.19
C LYS A 128 -10.67 5.35 2.29
N PRO A 129 -10.76 4.62 3.42
CA PRO A 129 -10.27 3.25 3.52
C PRO A 129 -10.95 2.35 2.50
N ASP A 130 -10.18 1.40 1.96
CA ASP A 130 -10.68 0.40 1.02
C ASP A 130 -10.59 -1.02 1.57
N HIS A 131 -10.98 -1.99 0.75
CA HIS A 131 -10.93 -3.40 1.11
C HIS A 131 -9.52 -3.87 1.53
N VAL A 132 -8.45 -3.33 0.94
CA VAL A 132 -7.07 -3.68 1.30
C VAL A 132 -6.72 -3.14 2.68
N THR A 133 -7.20 -1.93 3.02
CA THR A 133 -7.06 -1.37 4.38
C THR A 133 -7.67 -2.30 5.43
N PHE A 134 -8.91 -2.75 5.21
CA PHE A 134 -9.60 -3.62 6.18
C PHE A 134 -9.01 -5.02 6.25
N ILE A 135 -8.58 -5.61 5.13
CA ILE A 135 -7.88 -6.90 5.14
C ILE A 135 -6.63 -6.83 6.02
N SER A 136 -5.86 -5.75 5.92
CA SER A 136 -4.64 -5.55 6.71
C SER A 136 -4.95 -5.41 8.21
N LEU A 137 -5.99 -4.65 8.58
CA LEU A 137 -6.43 -4.51 9.97
C LEU A 137 -6.95 -5.81 10.57
N LEU A 138 -7.72 -6.58 9.79
CA LEU A 138 -8.24 -7.87 10.22
C LEU A 138 -7.12 -8.90 10.37
N ALA A 139 -6.10 -8.87 9.50
CA ALA A 139 -4.90 -9.68 9.66
C ALA A 139 -4.15 -9.33 10.96
N ALA A 140 -3.95 -8.04 11.25
CA ALA A 140 -3.35 -7.59 12.51
C ALA A 140 -4.15 -8.07 13.73
N CYS A 141 -5.48 -7.95 13.69
CA CYS A 141 -6.36 -8.44 14.76
C CYS A 141 -6.25 -9.97 14.93
N SER A 142 -6.20 -10.72 13.82
CA SER A 142 -6.06 -12.17 13.81
C SER A 142 -4.74 -12.61 14.47
N HIS A 143 -3.62 -12.01 14.07
CA HIS A 143 -2.30 -12.32 14.63
C HIS A 143 -2.19 -12.01 16.13
N CYS A 144 -2.93 -11.02 16.62
CA CYS A 144 -2.89 -10.60 18.02
C CYS A 144 -4.05 -11.15 18.88
N GLY A 145 -4.96 -11.95 18.30
CA GLY A 145 -6.14 -12.46 19.01
C GLY A 145 -7.17 -11.39 19.42
N LEU A 146 -7.19 -10.23 18.75
CA LEU A 146 -8.03 -9.09 19.09
C LEU A 146 -9.43 -9.19 18.46
N VAL A 147 -10.22 -10.17 18.91
CA VAL A 147 -11.55 -10.48 18.32
C VAL A 147 -12.48 -9.27 18.28
N ASN A 148 -12.56 -8.50 19.37
CA ASN A 148 -13.45 -7.34 19.46
C ASN A 148 -13.08 -6.23 18.46
N HIS A 149 -11.78 -5.96 18.28
CA HIS A 149 -11.31 -5.01 17.27
C HIS A 149 -11.58 -5.52 15.85
N GLY A 150 -11.36 -6.82 15.62
CA GLY A 150 -11.71 -7.46 14.34
C GLY A 150 -13.18 -7.29 13.98
N LEU A 151 -14.09 -7.52 14.94
CA LEU A 151 -15.53 -7.31 14.75
C LEU A 151 -15.88 -5.85 14.49
N TYR A 152 -15.22 -4.91 15.18
CA TYR A 152 -15.38 -3.48 14.95
C TYR A 152 -15.04 -3.11 13.50
N PHE A 153 -13.83 -3.46 13.03
CA PHE A 153 -13.40 -3.14 11.67
C PHE A 153 -14.25 -3.84 10.60
N TRP A 154 -14.67 -5.08 10.84
CA TRP A 154 -15.58 -5.81 9.95
C TRP A 154 -16.93 -5.09 9.80
N ASN A 155 -17.50 -4.61 10.91
CA ASN A 155 -18.77 -3.89 10.88
C ASN A 155 -18.62 -2.54 10.17
N TYR A 156 -17.56 -1.80 10.47
CA TYR A 156 -17.24 -0.54 9.81
C TYR A 156 -17.10 -0.71 8.28
N MET A 157 -16.39 -1.75 7.84
CA MET A 157 -16.26 -2.07 6.41
C MET A 157 -17.64 -2.29 5.74
N LYS A 158 -18.55 -3.04 6.38
CA LYS A 158 -19.90 -3.28 5.83
C LYS A 158 -20.71 -1.99 5.70
N GLU A 159 -20.59 -1.07 6.65
CA GLU A 159 -21.27 0.23 6.60
C GLU A 159 -20.74 1.11 5.45
N LEU A 160 -19.43 1.09 5.21
CA LEU A 160 -18.82 1.78 4.07
C LEU A 160 -19.25 1.23 2.70
N VAL A 161 -19.48 -0.09 2.61
CA VAL A 161 -19.98 -0.72 1.38
C VAL A 161 -21.47 -0.39 1.18
N ARG A 162 -22.27 -0.38 2.25
CA ARG A 162 -23.69 0.00 2.20
C ARG A 162 -23.94 1.45 1.78
N THR A 163 -22.96 2.32 1.97
CA THR A 163 -23.07 3.77 1.68
C THR A 163 -22.66 4.18 0.25
N LYS A 164 -22.39 3.25 -0.69
CA LYS A 164 -22.28 3.57 -2.14
C LYS A 164 -22.93 2.47 -3.02
N PRO A 165 -23.56 2.76 -4.19
CA PRO A 165 -23.48 3.99 -5.02
C PRO A 165 -24.85 4.62 -5.44
N GLU A 166 -24.81 5.81 -6.06
CA GLU A 166 -25.91 6.57 -6.74
C GLU A 166 -26.76 7.59 -5.96
N ALA A 167 -26.89 7.55 -4.64
CA ALA A 167 -27.79 8.49 -3.92
C ALA A 167 -27.23 9.89 -3.59
N LEU A 168 -26.02 10.24 -4.05
CA LEU A 168 -25.36 11.51 -3.68
C LEU A 168 -25.30 12.57 -4.79
N PHE A 169 -25.91 12.34 -5.96
CA PHE A 169 -26.00 13.34 -7.04
C PHE A 169 -27.37 14.04 -7.15
N LEU A 170 -28.27 13.89 -6.17
CA LEU A 170 -29.59 14.57 -6.18
C LEU A 170 -29.88 15.45 -4.96
N HIS A 171 -28.92 15.71 -4.08
CA HIS A 171 -29.13 16.60 -2.94
C HIS A 171 -28.62 18.03 -3.10
N ASP A 172 -28.08 18.39 -4.28
CA ASP A 172 -27.63 19.77 -4.57
C ASP A 172 -28.67 20.67 -5.27
N HIS A 173 -29.92 20.23 -5.44
CA HIS A 173 -30.96 21.08 -6.06
C HIS A 173 -32.29 21.19 -5.31
N VAL A 174 -32.40 20.70 -4.07
CA VAL A 174 -33.63 20.85 -3.27
C VAL A 174 -33.49 21.86 -2.13
N VAL A 175 -32.27 22.29 -1.79
CA VAL A 175 -32.06 23.23 -0.68
C VAL A 175 -32.25 24.70 -1.11
N GLU A 176 -32.17 25.06 -2.41
CA GLU A 176 -32.38 26.45 -2.85
C GLU A 176 -33.86 26.85 -2.99
N SER A 177 -34.79 25.90 -3.09
CA SER A 177 -36.23 26.20 -3.26
C SER A 177 -36.95 26.48 -1.93
N SER A 178 -36.32 26.17 -0.78
CA SER A 178 -36.91 26.34 0.55
C SER A 178 -36.52 27.63 1.28
N TRP A 179 -35.59 28.44 0.75
CA TRP A 179 -35.16 29.70 1.37
C TRP A 179 -35.86 30.96 0.83
N ILE A 180 -36.60 30.90 -0.28
CA ILE A 180 -37.33 32.06 -0.84
C ILE A 180 -38.81 32.12 -0.37
N ALA A 181 -39.34 31.08 0.28
CA ALA A 181 -40.78 31.00 0.63
C ALA A 181 -41.14 31.32 2.10
N ARG A 182 -40.18 31.65 2.97
CA ARG A 182 -40.46 32.07 4.36
C ARG A 182 -39.45 33.09 4.86
N GLY A 183 -39.67 34.35 4.54
CA GLY A 183 -38.96 35.45 5.19
C GLY A 183 -39.21 36.80 4.53
N GLY A 184 -40.22 37.52 5.04
CA GLY A 184 -40.26 38.98 5.12
C GLY A 184 -40.48 39.75 3.83
#